data_AF-Q01EF1-F1
#
_entry.id   AF-Q01EF1-F1
#
_cell.length_a   1.000
_cell.length_b   1.000
_cell.length_c   1.000
_cell.angle_alpha   90.00
_cell.angle_beta   90.00
_cell.angle_gamma   90.00
#
_symmetry.space_group_name_H-M   'P 1'
#
loop_
_entity.id
_entity.type
_entity.pdbx_description
1 polymer ?
#
loop_
_entity_poly.entity_id
_entity_poly.type
_entity_poly.pdbx_seq_one_letter_code
_entity_poly.pdbx_strand_id
1 'polypeptide(L)'
;MDPLSPAITFFDKEGKGRTSYIGSLVPEKLFYPTPGLWFTNQGSEVLDRLTEEYEKNPYPTETELDALARELNAPDSQKIVSFFQNMRIRSQLSSQ
;
A
#
# COMPACT_ATOMS: atom_id res chain seq x y z
N MET A 1 -8.77 7.59 -32.67
CA MET A 1 -9.37 7.48 -31.33
C MET A 1 -10.70 6.79 -31.49
N ASP A 2 -10.83 5.60 -30.93
CA ASP A 2 -12.03 4.79 -31.04
C ASP A 2 -13.11 5.30 -30.06
N PRO A 3 -14.29 5.72 -30.54
CA PRO A 3 -15.35 6.29 -29.69
C PRO A 3 -16.00 5.27 -28.75
N LEU A 4 -15.64 3.98 -28.87
CA LEU A 4 -16.15 2.88 -28.07
C LEU A 4 -15.16 2.41 -26.99
N SER A 5 -14.00 3.05 -26.87
CA SER A 5 -13.03 2.65 -25.85
C SER A 5 -13.55 3.00 -24.44
N PRO A 6 -13.63 2.02 -23.52
CA PRO A 6 -14.11 2.27 -22.18
C PRO A 6 -13.19 3.25 -21.46
N ALA A 7 -13.79 4.24 -20.80
CA ALA A 7 -13.10 5.31 -20.10
C ALA A 7 -13.72 5.53 -18.72
N ILE A 8 -12.90 5.96 -17.77
CA ILE A 8 -13.33 6.38 -16.44
C ILE A 8 -13.04 7.87 -16.28
N THR A 9 -14.01 8.61 -15.80
CA THR A 9 -13.87 10.04 -15.46
C THR A 9 -13.89 10.22 -13.96
N PHE A 10 -12.80 10.78 -13.42
CA PHE A 10 -12.69 11.17 -12.02
C PHE A 10 -12.99 12.66 -11.89
N PHE A 11 -13.84 13.05 -10.94
CA PHE A 11 -14.15 14.46 -10.68
C PHE A 11 -13.50 14.90 -9.37
N ASP A 12 -12.80 16.03 -9.40
CA ASP A 12 -12.31 16.67 -8.18
C ASP A 12 -13.43 17.45 -7.46
N LYS A 13 -13.21 17.86 -6.20
CA LYS A 13 -14.15 18.70 -5.41
C LYS A 13 -14.45 20.04 -6.09
N GLU A 14 -13.57 20.52 -6.95
CA GLU A 14 -13.76 21.73 -7.75
C GLU A 14 -14.57 21.49 -9.04
N GLY A 15 -15.06 20.27 -9.29
CA GLY A 15 -15.85 19.91 -10.47
C GLY A 15 -15.03 19.67 -11.74
N LYS A 16 -13.70 19.74 -11.66
CA LYS A 16 -12.81 19.46 -12.78
C LYS A 16 -12.70 17.94 -12.99
N GLY A 17 -13.28 17.45 -14.09
CA GLY A 17 -13.22 16.05 -14.49
C GLY A 17 -11.93 15.69 -15.24
N ARG A 18 -11.28 14.59 -14.89
CA ARG A 18 -10.19 13.97 -15.64
C ARG A 18 -10.65 12.61 -16.18
N THR A 19 -10.77 12.51 -17.51
CA THR A 19 -11.14 11.28 -18.21
C THR A 19 -9.89 10.50 -18.60
N SER A 20 -9.81 9.25 -18.18
CA SER A 20 -8.72 8.32 -18.48
C SER A 20 -9.27 7.07 -19.18
N TYR A 21 -8.69 6.70 -20.32
CA TYR A 21 -9.10 5.55 -21.13
C TYR A 21 -8.47 4.27 -20.61
N ILE A 22 -9.27 3.23 -20.37
CA ILE A 22 -8.85 2.00 -19.68
C ILE A 22 -7.74 1.27 -20.45
N GLY A 23 -7.81 1.22 -21.78
CA GLY A 23 -6.81 0.56 -22.62
C GLY A 23 -5.41 1.19 -22.61
N SER A 24 -5.26 2.39 -22.04
CA SER A 24 -3.98 3.12 -21.95
C SER A 24 -3.49 3.28 -20.50
N LEU A 25 -4.17 2.65 -19.55
CA LEU A 25 -3.84 2.75 -18.14
C LEU A 25 -2.65 1.86 -17.81
N VAL A 26 -1.52 2.51 -17.52
CA VAL A 26 -0.38 1.85 -16.87
C VAL A 26 -0.73 1.77 -15.37
N PRO A 27 -0.75 0.58 -14.74
CA PRO A 27 -1.16 0.43 -13.34
C PRO A 27 -0.34 1.32 -12.40
N GLU A 28 0.95 1.55 -12.68
CA GLU A 28 1.82 2.46 -11.92
C GLU A 28 1.33 3.92 -11.88
N LYS A 29 0.51 4.36 -12.83
CA LYS A 29 -0.10 5.72 -12.83
C LYS A 29 -1.50 5.77 -12.23
N LEU A 30 -2.11 4.61 -11.99
CA LEU A 30 -3.43 4.49 -11.35
C LEU A 30 -3.32 4.29 -9.85
N PHE A 31 -2.33 3.51 -9.42
CA PHE A 31 -2.09 3.21 -8.04
C PHE A 31 -0.98 4.13 -7.54
N TYR A 32 -1.36 5.35 -7.18
CA TYR A 32 -0.50 6.18 -6.33
C TYR A 32 -0.16 5.40 -5.05
N PRO A 33 1.06 5.55 -4.49
CA PRO A 33 1.35 5.03 -3.16
C PRO A 33 0.24 5.52 -2.25
N THR A 34 -0.49 4.59 -1.63
CA THR A 34 -1.69 4.96 -0.89
C THR A 34 -1.24 5.91 0.22
N PRO A 35 -1.64 7.19 0.20
CA PRO A 35 -1.13 8.16 1.15
C PRO A 35 -1.47 7.66 2.56
N GLY A 36 -0.43 7.34 3.33
CA GLY A 36 -0.57 6.67 4.63
C GLY A 36 0.22 5.36 4.76
N LEU A 37 0.34 4.57 3.68
CA LEU A 37 1.01 3.26 3.67
C LEU A 37 2.46 3.38 3.19
N TRP A 38 3.35 3.74 4.11
CA TRP A 38 4.78 3.95 3.82
C TRP A 38 5.47 2.74 3.17
N PHE A 39 5.08 1.52 3.56
CA PHE A 39 5.64 0.28 3.01
C PHE A 39 5.39 0.10 1.50
N THR A 40 4.38 0.76 0.93
CA THR A 40 4.08 0.68 -0.51
C THR A 40 5.10 1.40 -1.41
N ASN A 41 5.95 2.24 -0.81
CA ASN A 41 6.98 3.02 -1.51
C ASN A 41 8.40 2.61 -1.09
N GLN A 42 8.56 1.42 -0.50
CA GLN A 42 9.86 0.89 -0.07
C GLN A 42 10.39 -0.15 -1.06
N GLY A 43 11.71 -0.37 -1.03
CA GLY A 43 12.36 -1.42 -1.80
C GLY A 43 11.90 -2.81 -1.38
N SER A 44 12.07 -3.79 -2.28
CA SER A 44 11.73 -5.19 -2.01
C SER A 44 12.41 -5.77 -0.77
N GLU A 45 13.62 -5.31 -0.44
CA GLU A 45 14.36 -5.73 0.76
C GLU A 45 13.63 -5.38 2.08
N VAL A 46 13.07 -4.16 2.16
CA VAL A 46 12.30 -3.72 3.33
C VAL A 46 11.02 -4.54 3.46
N LEU A 47 10.37 -4.84 2.34
CA LEU A 47 9.15 -5.65 2.29
C LEU A 47 9.41 -7.10 2.67
N ASP A 48 10.53 -7.68 2.20
CA ASP A 48 10.93 -9.05 2.53
C ASP A 48 11.17 -9.16 4.03
N ARG A 49 11.94 -8.22 4.60
CA ARG A 49 12.22 -8.17 6.03
C ARG A 49 10.96 -8.04 6.89
N LEU A 50 10.04 -7.16 6.49
CA LEU A 50 8.74 -7.00 7.14
C LEU A 50 7.91 -8.28 7.11
N THR A 51 7.99 -9.02 6.00
CA THR A 51 7.26 -10.28 5.82
C THR A 51 7.86 -11.39 6.67
N GLU A 52 9.19 -11.54 6.68
CA GLU A 52 9.88 -12.50 7.53
C GLU A 52 9.55 -12.28 9.02
N GLU A 53 9.53 -11.02 9.46
CA GLU A 53 9.22 -10.70 10.85
C GLU A 53 7.75 -10.99 11.17
N TYR A 54 6.84 -10.72 10.23
CA TYR A 54 5.43 -11.09 10.36
C TYR A 54 5.23 -12.60 10.47
N GLU A 55 5.97 -13.41 9.71
CA GLU A 55 5.91 -14.87 9.78
C GLU A 55 6.39 -15.41 11.12
N LYS A 56 7.39 -14.76 11.74
CA LYS A 56 7.88 -15.11 13.07
C LYS A 56 6.93 -14.66 14.18
N ASN A 57 6.50 -13.40 14.12
CA ASN A 57 5.64 -12.81 15.12
C ASN A 57 4.55 -11.92 14.47
N PRO A 58 3.34 -12.44 14.22
CA PRO A 58 2.26 -11.66 13.61
C PRO A 58 1.65 -10.60 14.56
N TYR A 59 2.00 -10.64 15.86
CA TYR A 59 1.56 -9.68 16.88
C TYR A 59 2.77 -9.09 17.62
N PRO A 60 3.61 -8.30 16.93
CA PRO A 60 4.75 -7.66 17.57
C PRO A 60 4.26 -6.63 18.59
N THR A 61 5.05 -6.48 19.65
CA THR A 61 4.81 -5.44 20.67
C THR A 61 5.26 -4.08 20.18
N GLU A 62 4.83 -3.00 20.84
CA GLU A 62 5.21 -1.63 20.48
C GLU A 62 6.74 -1.43 20.44
N THR A 63 7.46 -2.07 21.36
CA THR A 63 8.94 -2.04 21.40
C THR A 63 9.57 -2.72 20.18
N GLU A 64 9.02 -3.84 19.71
CA GLU A 64 9.50 -4.52 18.52
C GLU A 64 9.20 -3.72 17.25
N LEU A 65 8.02 -3.10 17.18
CA LEU A 65 7.64 -2.22 16.08
C LEU A 65 8.54 -0.98 15.98
N ASP A 66 8.92 -0.38 17.12
CA ASP A 66 9.85 0.75 17.18
C ASP A 66 11.28 0.34 16.77
N ALA A 67 11.72 -0.84 17.21
CA ALA A 67 12.99 -1.42 16.78
C ALA A 67 13.02 -1.67 15.26
N LEU A 68 11.94 -2.24 14.71
CA LEU A 68 11.81 -2.49 13.27
C LEU A 68 11.74 -1.18 12.48
N ALA A 69 11.06 -0.17 13.00
CA ALA A 69 10.99 1.15 12.37
C ALA A 69 12.38 1.79 12.29
N ARG A 70 13.18 1.68 13.34
CA ARG A 70 14.57 2.13 13.35
C ARG A 70 15.45 1.34 12.39
N GLU A 71 15.33 0.01 12.37
CA GLU A 71 16.09 -0.88 11.46
C GLU A 71 15.81 -0.52 10.00
N LEU A 72 14.53 -0.36 9.64
CA LEU A 72 14.07 -0.10 8.28
C LEU A 72 14.07 1.38 7.89
N ASN A 73 14.59 2.27 8.75
CA ASN A 73 14.56 3.72 8.56
C ASN A 73 13.15 4.27 8.25
N ALA A 74 12.13 3.67 8.87
CA ALA A 74 10.78 4.17 8.78
C ALA A 74 10.65 5.47 9.57
N PRO A 75 9.87 6.44 9.06
CA PRO A 75 9.69 7.73 9.73
C PRO A 75 8.91 7.61 11.05
N ASP A 76 8.12 6.54 11.22
CA ASP A 76 7.28 6.33 12.40
C ASP A 76 6.93 4.84 12.57
N SER A 77 6.86 4.36 13.81
CA SER A 77 6.45 2.97 14.14
C SER A 77 5.02 2.67 13.70
N GLN A 78 4.17 3.68 13.59
CA GLN A 78 2.81 3.56 13.06
C GLN A 78 2.78 3.04 11.60
N LYS A 79 3.86 3.25 10.82
CA LYS A 79 3.99 2.71 9.47
C LYS A 79 4.14 1.20 9.46
N ILE A 80 4.91 0.68 10.41
CA ILE A 80 5.09 -0.76 10.62
C ILE A 80 3.78 -1.34 11.16
N VAL A 81 3.14 -0.70 12.14
CA VAL A 81 1.82 -1.12 12.66
C VAL A 81 0.80 -1.28 11.53
N SER A 82 0.73 -0.31 10.63
CA SER A 82 -0.19 -0.32 9.49
C SER A 82 0.08 -1.50 8.55
N PHE A 83 1.35 -1.86 8.32
CA PHE A 83 1.71 -3.05 7.54
C PHE A 83 1.17 -4.33 8.18
N PHE A 84 1.46 -4.53 9.48
CA PHE A 84 1.02 -5.72 10.22
C PHE A 84 -0.50 -5.81 10.31
N GLN A 85 -1.21 -4.68 10.44
CA GLN A 85 -2.68 -4.65 10.38
C GLN A 85 -3.21 -5.08 9.01
N ASN A 86 -2.64 -4.56 7.92
CA ASN A 86 -3.04 -4.94 6.57
C ASN A 86 -2.76 -6.42 6.26
N MET A 87 -1.61 -6.94 6.68
CA MET A 87 -1.25 -8.35 6.54
C MET A 87 -2.26 -9.26 7.23
N ARG A 88 -2.68 -8.91 8.46
CA ARG A 88 -3.70 -9.67 9.20
C ARG A 88 -5.04 -9.67 8.49
N ILE A 89 -5.50 -8.52 8.01
CA ILE A 89 -6.76 -8.41 7.27
C ILE A 89 -6.71 -9.29 6.01
N ARG A 90 -5.60 -9.26 5.26
CA ARG A 90 -5.42 -10.11 4.08
C ARG A 90 -5.42 -11.60 4.44
N SER A 91 -4.74 -11.97 5.53
CA SER A 91 -4.72 -13.35 6.01
C SER A 91 -6.10 -13.85 6.44
N GLN A 92 -6.93 -12.98 7.03
CA GLN A 92 -8.31 -13.30 7.40
C GLN A 92 -9.21 -13.43 6.16
N LEU A 93 -9.06 -12.55 5.18
CA LEU A 93 -9.79 -12.59 3.90
C LEU A 93 -9.46 -13.86 3.09
N SER A 94 -8.22 -14.34 3.12
CA SER A 94 -7.84 -15.58 2.43
C SER A 94 -8.33 -16.86 3.11
N SER A 95 -8.76 -16.78 4.37
CA SER A 95 -9.23 -17.93 5.15
C SER A 95 -10.76 -18.11 5.11
N GLN A 96 -11.46 -17.36 4.26
CA GLN A 96 -12.91 -17.34 4.07
C GLN A 96 -13.30 -17.89 2.70
#